data_AF-A0A1A3EDW7-F1
#
_entry.id   AF-A0A1A3EDW7-F1
#
_cell.length_a   1.000
_cell.length_b   1.000
_cell.length_c   1.000
_cell.angle_alpha   90.00
_cell.angle_beta   90.00
_cell.angle_gamma   90.00
#
_symmetry.space_group_name_H-M   'P 1'
#
loop_
_entity.id
_entity.type
_entity.pdbx_description
1 polymer ?
#
loop_
_entity_poly.entity_id
_entity_poly.type
_entity_poly.pdbx_seq_one_letter_code
_entity_poly.pdbx_strand_id
1 'polypeptide(L)'
;MRFIYVAAAAGMAVAAPMVASSAHADTGVNGYVQCIGGDAKPPPPGVTAANWFPSLHVIDNDIASAVPADQVVQRLIVMGVSPEDAATRVRCYLANLPH
;
A
#
# COMPACT_ATOMS: atom_id res chain seq x y z
N MET A 1 -20.76 -2.17 59.21
CA MET A 1 -20.02 -3.32 58.66
C MET A 1 -19.50 -2.96 57.28
N ARG A 2 -18.21 -3.20 57.03
CA ARG A 2 -17.51 -3.00 55.76
C ARG A 2 -17.86 -4.16 54.83
N PHE A 3 -18.22 -3.89 53.59
CA PHE A 3 -18.07 -4.86 52.51
C PHE A 3 -17.48 -4.16 51.28
N ILE A 4 -16.22 -4.49 51.04
CA ILE A 4 -15.49 -4.23 49.82
C ILE A 4 -15.83 -5.41 48.90
N TYR A 5 -16.28 -5.15 47.67
CA TYR A 5 -16.12 -6.12 46.59
C TYR A 5 -15.58 -5.40 45.35
N VAL A 6 -14.43 -5.90 44.93
CA VAL A 6 -13.58 -5.44 43.84
C VAL A 6 -13.94 -6.22 42.56
N ALA A 7 -13.98 -5.48 41.46
CA ALA A 7 -13.68 -5.81 40.06
C ALA A 7 -14.20 -7.11 39.40
N ALA A 8 -14.76 -6.95 38.20
CA ALA A 8 -14.17 -7.48 36.97
C ALA A 8 -14.88 -6.87 35.74
N ALA A 9 -14.33 -5.78 35.20
CA ALA A 9 -14.69 -5.35 33.84
C ALA A 9 -13.92 -6.25 32.88
N ALA A 10 -14.55 -7.31 32.38
CA ALA A 10 -14.03 -8.11 31.29
C ALA A 10 -14.07 -7.27 30.01
N GLY A 11 -12.98 -6.54 29.75
CA GLY A 11 -12.74 -5.95 28.43
C GLY A 11 -12.52 -7.08 27.44
N MET A 12 -13.52 -7.36 26.60
CA MET A 12 -13.35 -8.26 25.48
C MET A 12 -12.40 -7.58 24.49
N ALA A 13 -11.12 -7.95 24.56
CA ALA A 13 -10.16 -7.67 23.51
C ALA A 13 -10.62 -8.44 22.28
N VAL A 14 -11.19 -7.72 21.30
CA VAL A 14 -11.41 -8.25 19.96
C VAL A 14 -10.03 -8.37 19.32
N ALA A 15 -9.37 -9.50 19.56
CA ALA A 15 -8.25 -9.93 18.75
C ALA A 15 -8.83 -10.33 17.37
N ALA A 16 -9.01 -9.33 16.51
CA ALA A 16 -9.17 -9.61 15.08
C ALA A 16 -7.89 -10.34 14.63
N PRO A 17 -7.99 -11.53 14.01
CA PRO A 17 -6.84 -12.15 13.42
C PRO A 17 -6.42 -11.26 12.26
N MET A 18 -5.40 -10.44 12.50
CA MET A 18 -4.65 -9.82 11.42
C MET A 18 -4.07 -11.00 10.65
N VAL A 19 -4.67 -11.33 9.51
CA VAL A 19 -4.14 -12.28 8.55
C VAL A 19 -2.83 -11.67 8.06
N ALA A 20 -1.76 -11.91 8.81
CA ALA A 20 -0.41 -11.67 8.39
C ALA A 20 -0.10 -12.77 7.38
N SER A 21 -0.41 -12.52 6.11
CA SER A 21 0.21 -13.26 5.01
C SER A 21 1.69 -12.91 4.98
N SER A 22 2.46 -13.49 5.91
CA SER A 22 3.92 -13.45 5.91
C SER A 22 4.45 -14.61 5.07
N ALA A 23 4.14 -14.60 3.77
CA ALA A 23 4.84 -15.40 2.78
C ALA A 23 5.77 -14.41 2.07
N HIS A 24 7.07 -14.45 2.41
CA HIS A 24 8.17 -13.64 1.89
C HIS A 24 7.71 -12.66 0.79
N ALA A 25 7.18 -11.50 1.19
CA ALA A 25 6.54 -10.59 0.25
C ALA A 25 7.64 -10.17 -0.70
N ASP A 26 7.57 -10.62 -1.96
CA ASP A 26 8.42 -10.11 -3.02
C ASP A 26 8.40 -8.58 -2.87
N THR A 27 9.52 -7.94 -2.55
CA THR A 27 9.59 -6.48 -2.47
C THR A 27 9.93 -5.92 -3.85
N GLY A 28 9.91 -4.60 -3.99
CA GLY A 28 10.19 -3.97 -5.27
C GLY A 28 9.09 -4.22 -6.30
N VAL A 29 9.48 -4.36 -7.57
CA VAL A 29 8.55 -4.36 -8.70
C VAL A 29 7.59 -5.55 -8.66
N ASN A 30 8.06 -6.72 -8.24
CA ASN A 30 7.21 -7.92 -8.15
C ASN A 30 6.14 -7.77 -7.06
N GLY A 31 6.51 -7.24 -5.89
CA GLY A 31 5.56 -6.92 -4.82
C GLY A 31 4.54 -5.88 -5.22
N TYR A 32 4.98 -4.83 -5.92
CA TYR A 32 4.10 -3.81 -6.44
C TYR A 32 3.06 -4.41 -7.41
N VAL A 33 3.48 -5.26 -8.34
CA VAL A 33 2.61 -5.95 -9.30
C VAL A 33 1.61 -6.84 -8.56
N GLN A 34 2.07 -7.64 -7.60
CA GLN A 34 1.22 -8.52 -6.82
C GLN A 34 0.21 -7.75 -5.95
N CYS A 35 0.62 -6.61 -5.39
CA CYS A 35 -0.22 -5.76 -4.57
C CYS A 35 -1.34 -5.07 -5.36
N ILE A 36 -1.06 -4.61 -6.58
CA ILE A 36 -2.10 -4.07 -7.46
C ILE A 36 -3.05 -5.19 -7.91
N GLY A 37 -2.49 -6.36 -8.21
CA GLY A 37 -3.25 -7.50 -8.70
C GLY A 37 -3.83 -7.30 -10.11
N GLY A 38 -4.91 -8.01 -10.40
CA GLY A 38 -5.55 -7.98 -11.72
C GLY A 38 -4.62 -8.49 -12.83
N ASP A 39 -4.59 -7.78 -13.96
CA ASP A 39 -3.77 -8.12 -15.13
C ASP A 39 -2.35 -7.53 -15.11
N ALA A 40 -1.96 -6.89 -13.99
CA ALA A 40 -0.62 -6.33 -13.83
C ALA A 40 0.44 -7.44 -14.00
N LYS A 41 1.46 -7.16 -14.80
CA LYS A 41 2.57 -8.08 -15.08
C LYS A 41 3.90 -7.40 -14.78
N PRO A 42 4.92 -8.14 -14.33
CA PRO A 42 6.26 -7.58 -14.21
C PRO A 42 6.78 -7.10 -15.57
N PRO A 43 7.71 -6.12 -15.57
CA PRO A 43 8.29 -5.61 -16.81
C PRO A 43 9.04 -6.72 -17.55
N PRO A 44 9.02 -6.73 -18.90
CA PRO A 44 9.87 -7.60 -19.69
C PRO A 44 11.36 -7.40 -19.37
N PRO A 45 12.22 -8.40 -19.61
CA PRO A 45 13.67 -8.25 -19.44
C PRO A 45 14.20 -7.04 -20.21
N GLY A 46 15.02 -6.22 -19.54
CA GLY A 46 15.61 -5.01 -20.11
C GLY A 46 14.73 -3.75 -20.06
N VAL A 47 13.48 -3.86 -19.58
CA VAL A 47 12.57 -2.70 -19.37
C VAL A 47 12.53 -2.35 -17.88
N THR A 48 12.69 -1.06 -17.56
CA THR A 48 12.58 -0.58 -16.17
C THR A 48 11.11 -0.50 -15.75
N ALA A 49 10.85 -0.65 -14.45
CA ALA A 49 9.49 -0.56 -13.92
C ALA A 49 8.84 0.82 -14.15
N ALA A 50 9.62 1.90 -14.05
CA ALA A 50 9.13 3.25 -14.35
C ALA A 50 8.67 3.42 -15.81
N ASN A 51 9.36 2.77 -16.76
CA ASN A 51 8.95 2.81 -18.18
C ASN A 51 7.78 1.88 -18.47
N TRP A 52 7.67 0.77 -17.74
CA TRP A 52 6.60 -0.20 -17.90
C TRP A 52 5.27 0.26 -17.28
N PHE A 53 5.34 1.01 -16.18
CA PHE A 53 4.17 1.57 -15.49
C PHE A 53 4.25 3.10 -15.47
N PRO A 54 3.55 3.82 -16.37
CA PRO A 54 3.58 5.29 -16.39
C PRO A 54 3.22 5.92 -15.04
N SER A 55 2.26 5.33 -14.32
CA SER A 55 1.92 5.79 -12.97
C SER A 55 3.05 5.57 -11.96
N LEU A 56 3.86 4.51 -12.05
CA LEU A 56 5.01 4.35 -11.16
C LEU A 56 6.01 5.46 -11.35
N HIS A 57 6.31 5.85 -12.58
CA HIS A 57 7.26 6.94 -12.82
C HIS A 57 6.81 8.24 -12.16
N VAL A 58 5.51 8.55 -12.23
CA VAL A 58 4.95 9.74 -11.56
C VAL A 58 5.03 9.60 -10.04
N ILE A 59 4.61 8.45 -9.50
CA ILE A 59 4.62 8.22 -8.04
C ILE A 59 6.06 8.31 -7.51
N ASP A 60 7.01 7.67 -8.17
CA ASP A 60 8.42 7.64 -7.76
C ASP A 60 9.02 9.05 -7.74
N ASN A 61 8.85 9.82 -8.82
CA ASN A 61 9.33 11.19 -8.89
C ASN A 61 8.69 12.09 -7.83
N ASP A 62 7.39 11.97 -7.60
CA ASP A 62 6.66 12.83 -6.68
C ASP A 62 7.00 12.50 -5.22
N ILE A 63 7.04 11.22 -4.85
CA ILE A 63 7.44 10.79 -3.52
C ILE A 63 8.91 11.12 -3.25
N ALA A 64 9.82 10.92 -4.21
CA ALA A 64 11.22 11.33 -4.09
C ALA A 64 11.38 12.85 -3.95
N SER A 65 10.44 13.62 -4.51
CA SER A 65 10.34 15.08 -4.36
C SER A 65 9.60 15.52 -3.09
N ALA A 66 9.35 14.60 -2.16
CA ALA A 66 8.63 14.82 -0.90
C ALA A 66 7.20 15.38 -1.08
N VAL A 67 6.55 15.08 -2.21
CA VAL A 67 5.12 15.36 -2.39
C VAL A 67 4.31 14.40 -1.49
N PRO A 68 3.35 14.90 -0.70
CA PRO A 68 2.49 14.06 0.12
C PRO A 68 1.71 13.02 -0.70
N ALA A 69 1.59 11.79 -0.18
CA ALA A 69 1.00 10.68 -0.92
C ALA A 69 -0.45 10.93 -1.39
N ASP A 70 -1.24 11.64 -0.59
CA ASP A 70 -2.60 12.07 -0.94
C ASP A 70 -2.63 13.04 -2.14
N GLN A 71 -1.65 13.92 -2.25
CA GLN A 71 -1.49 14.79 -3.42
C GLN A 71 -1.06 13.99 -4.67
N VAL A 72 -0.23 12.95 -4.51
CA VAL A 72 0.13 12.04 -5.61
C VAL A 72 -1.11 11.28 -6.10
N VAL A 73 -1.95 10.78 -5.19
CA VAL A 73 -3.25 10.17 -5.54
C VAL A 73 -4.11 11.14 -6.34
N GLN A 74 -4.24 12.38 -5.87
CA GLN A 74 -5.05 13.39 -6.57
C GLN A 74 -4.49 13.70 -7.97
N ARG A 75 -3.17 13.74 -8.12
CA ARG A 75 -2.54 13.95 -9.43
C ARG A 75 -2.82 12.80 -10.40
N LEU A 76 -2.73 11.56 -9.94
CA LEU A 76 -3.08 10.38 -10.75
C LEU A 76 -4.54 10.45 -11.23
N ILE A 77 -5.45 10.89 -10.36
CA ILE A 77 -6.87 11.09 -10.71
C ILE A 77 -7.03 12.15 -11.80
N VAL A 78 -6.35 13.29 -11.67
CA VAL A 78 -6.37 14.36 -12.68
C VAL A 78 -5.83 13.87 -14.04
N MET A 79 -4.92 12.90 -14.04
CA MET A 79 -4.40 12.26 -15.26
C MET A 79 -5.30 11.13 -15.81
N GLY A 80 -6.47 10.90 -15.21
CA GLY A 80 -7.47 9.96 -15.70
C GLY A 80 -7.37 8.54 -15.12
N VAL A 81 -6.54 8.31 -14.10
CA VAL A 81 -6.61 7.06 -13.32
C VAL A 81 -7.86 7.09 -12.43
N SER A 82 -8.60 5.99 -12.30
CA SER A 82 -9.76 5.98 -11.41
C SER A 82 -9.33 6.20 -9.94
N PRO A 83 -10.18 6.79 -9.09
CA PRO A 83 -9.81 7.09 -7.70
C PRO A 83 -9.35 5.85 -6.92
N GLU A 84 -10.02 4.72 -7.08
CA GLU A 84 -9.66 3.46 -6.43
C GLU A 84 -8.32 2.90 -6.92
N ASP A 85 -8.03 2.98 -8.21
CA ASP A 85 -6.76 2.55 -8.79
C ASP A 85 -5.62 3.48 -8.37
N ALA A 86 -5.86 4.79 -8.34
CA ALA A 86 -4.87 5.78 -7.95
C ALA A 86 -4.43 5.54 -6.49
N ALA A 87 -5.40 5.39 -5.57
CA ALA A 87 -5.13 5.09 -4.17
C ALA A 87 -4.41 3.74 -4.01
N THR A 88 -4.85 2.71 -4.75
CA THR A 88 -4.23 1.38 -4.71
C THR A 88 -2.79 1.41 -5.18
N ARG A 89 -2.49 2.07 -6.31
CA ARG A 89 -1.14 2.21 -6.86
C ARG A 89 -0.21 2.92 -5.89
N VAL A 90 -0.62 4.04 -5.29
CA VAL A 90 0.21 4.76 -4.31
C VAL A 90 0.44 3.94 -3.05
N ARG A 91 -0.60 3.29 -2.50
CA ARG A 91 -0.47 2.40 -1.33
C ARG A 91 0.49 1.24 -1.62
N CYS A 92 0.35 0.60 -2.78
CA CYS A 92 1.21 -0.49 -3.19
C CYS A 92 2.63 -0.05 -3.46
N TYR A 93 2.85 1.16 -3.98
CA TYR A 93 4.18 1.75 -4.10
C TYR A 93 4.79 1.87 -2.71
N LEU A 94 4.17 2.58 -1.76
CA LEU A 94 4.73 2.80 -0.42
C LEU A 94 5.04 1.51 0.37
N ALA A 95 4.28 0.44 0.10
CA ALA A 95 4.48 -0.85 0.75
C ALA A 95 5.63 -1.66 0.13
N ASN A 96 6.05 -1.37 -1.10
CA ASN A 96 7.00 -2.18 -1.87
C ASN A 96 8.19 -1.38 -2.47
N LEU A 97 8.17 -0.03 -2.39
CA LEU A 97 9.08 0.95 -3.02
C LEU A 97 9.11 2.29 -2.22
N PRO A 98 10.16 3.14 -2.27
CA PRO A 98 11.53 2.85 -2.69
C PRO A 98 12.36 2.42 -1.47
N HIS A 99 13.04 1.28 -1.56
CA HIS A 99 14.09 0.89 -0.61
C HIS A 99 15.45 1.23 -1.21
#